data_AF-A0A6G3RCK6-F1
#
_entry.id   AF-A0A6G3RCK6-F1
#
_cell.length_a   1.000
_cell.length_b   1.000
_cell.length_c   1.000
_cell.angle_alpha   90.00
_cell.angle_beta   90.00
_cell.angle_gamma   90.00
#
_symmetry.space_group_name_H-M   'P 1'
#
loop_
_entity.id
_entity.type
_entity.pdbx_description
1 polymer ?
#
loop_
_entity_poly.entity_id
_entity_poly.type
_entity_poly.pdbx_seq_one_letter_code
_entity_poly.pdbx_strand_id
1 'polypeptide(L)'
;ARARRRARDAARRAAEDVRFTEAFAAEIHRLFPGCPLDRAHAIAAHASVRGSGRVGRSAAGRALSKGAVTAAVVAAVRHTATPYDQLLMSGVPRGQARRRIAAAVESTLRAWREP
;
A
#
# COMPACT_ATOMS: atom_id res chain seq x y z
N ALA A 1 -3.80 37.37 6.93
CA ALA A 1 -2.63 36.59 7.40
C ALA A 1 -2.85 35.07 7.50
N ARG A 2 -3.96 34.57 8.07
CA ARG A 2 -4.19 33.11 8.32
C ARG A 2 -4.36 32.26 7.05
N ALA A 3 -5.04 32.75 6.01
CA ALA A 3 -5.28 32.01 4.77
C ALA A 3 -3.98 31.69 3.99
N ARG A 4 -3.06 32.65 3.88
CA ARG A 4 -1.75 32.47 3.24
C ARG A 4 -0.87 31.44 3.97
N ARG A 5 -0.97 31.36 5.31
CA ARG A 5 -0.29 30.33 6.10
C ARG A 5 -0.88 28.93 5.83
N ARG A 6 -2.21 28.80 5.79
CA ARG A 6 -2.87 27.52 5.46
C ARG A 6 -2.53 27.03 4.05
N ALA A 7 -2.50 27.93 3.06
CA ALA A 7 -2.12 27.59 1.70
C ALA A 7 -0.66 27.10 1.60
N ARG A 8 0.29 27.78 2.26
CA ARG A 8 1.69 27.33 2.32
C ARG A 8 1.85 26.01 3.05
N ASP A 9 1.15 25.83 4.17
CA ASP A 9 1.17 24.57 4.90
C ASP A 9 0.52 23.43 4.09
N ALA A 10 -0.50 23.70 3.26
CA ALA A 10 -1.09 22.72 2.35
C ALA A 10 -0.13 22.32 1.23
N ALA A 11 0.54 23.29 0.61
CA ALA A 11 1.56 23.02 -0.41
C ALA A 11 2.74 22.20 0.13
N ARG A 12 3.23 22.55 1.33
CA ARG A 12 4.29 21.78 2.00
C ARG A 12 3.85 20.33 2.26
N ARG A 13 2.62 20.12 2.74
CA ARG A 13 2.08 18.78 2.99
C ARG A 13 1.90 17.96 1.70
N ALA A 14 1.47 18.58 0.61
CA ALA A 14 1.36 17.92 -0.68
C ALA A 14 2.74 17.45 -1.19
N ALA A 15 3.76 18.29 -1.05
CA ALA A 15 5.13 17.92 -1.42
C ALA A 15 5.70 16.80 -0.53
N GLU A 16 5.41 16.82 0.78
CA GLU A 16 5.74 15.72 1.70
C GLU A 16 5.07 14.40 1.29
N ASP A 17 3.82 14.46 0.81
CA ASP A 17 3.06 13.27 0.41
C ASP A 17 3.60 12.64 -0.88
N VAL A 18 4.02 13.47 -1.83
CA VAL A 18 4.71 12.99 -3.05
C VAL A 18 6.01 12.29 -2.68
N ARG A 19 6.85 12.93 -1.86
CA ARG A 19 8.13 12.33 -1.42
C ARG A 19 7.93 11.03 -0.65
N PHE A 20 6.94 10.98 0.24
CA PHE A 20 6.63 9.76 0.97
C PHE A 20 6.16 8.65 0.03
N THR A 21 5.31 8.99 -0.95
CA THR A 21 4.83 8.03 -1.96
C THR A 21 5.98 7.47 -2.79
N GLU A 22 6.89 8.33 -3.26
CA GLU A 22 8.09 7.91 -4.00
C GLU A 22 8.99 7.00 -3.17
N ALA A 23 9.27 7.37 -1.92
CA ALA A 23 10.08 6.56 -1.01
C ALA A 23 9.42 5.21 -0.71
N PHE A 24 8.10 5.18 -0.56
CA PHE A 24 7.35 3.94 -0.37
C PHE A 24 7.45 3.05 -1.62
N ALA A 25 7.27 3.61 -2.82
CA ALA A 25 7.38 2.86 -4.07
C ALA A 25 8.79 2.26 -4.24
N ALA A 26 9.83 3.04 -3.93
CA ALA A 26 11.21 2.56 -3.94
C ALA A 26 11.43 1.40 -2.95
N GLU A 27 10.87 1.50 -1.74
CA GLU A 27 10.99 0.43 -0.73
C GLU A 27 10.20 -0.82 -1.13
N ILE A 28 9.05 -0.69 -1.80
CA ILE A 28 8.35 -1.83 -2.40
C ILE A 28 9.26 -2.52 -3.41
N HIS A 29 9.82 -1.76 -4.36
CA HIS A 29 10.68 -2.32 -5.40
C HIS A 29 11.94 -2.98 -4.81
N ARG A 30 12.52 -2.40 -3.75
CA ARG A 30 13.65 -3.01 -3.03
C ARG A 30 13.30 -4.36 -2.39
N LEU A 31 12.09 -4.49 -1.84
CA LEU A 31 11.63 -5.71 -1.17
C LEU A 31 11.02 -6.75 -2.12
N PHE A 32 10.53 -6.28 -3.26
CA PHE A 32 9.80 -7.03 -4.27
C PHE A 32 10.24 -6.60 -5.69
N PRO A 33 11.48 -6.95 -6.11
CA PRO A 33 12.05 -6.49 -7.38
C PRO A 33 11.25 -6.92 -8.62
N GLY A 34 10.62 -8.09 -8.60
CA GLY A 34 9.74 -8.56 -9.69
C GLY A 34 8.35 -7.92 -9.70
N CYS A 35 8.05 -7.00 -8.77
CA CYS A 35 6.80 -6.24 -8.80
C CYS A 35 6.84 -5.19 -9.92
N PRO A 36 5.84 -5.16 -10.83
CA PRO A 36 5.75 -4.12 -11.85
C PRO A 36 5.78 -2.71 -11.25
N LEU A 37 6.55 -1.80 -11.86
CA LEU A 37 6.78 -0.45 -11.32
C LEU A 37 5.47 0.34 -11.17
N ASP A 38 4.60 0.28 -12.17
CA ASP A 38 3.27 0.90 -12.14
C ASP A 38 2.45 0.40 -10.95
N ARG A 39 2.52 -0.90 -10.66
CA ARG A 39 1.86 -1.52 -9.51
C ARG A 39 2.49 -1.08 -8.19
N ALA A 40 3.82 -1.03 -8.08
CA ALA A 40 4.51 -0.53 -6.88
C ALA A 40 4.10 0.93 -6.58
N HIS A 41 4.04 1.78 -7.61
CA HIS A 41 3.56 3.15 -7.49
C HIS A 41 2.08 3.23 -7.07
N ALA A 42 1.20 2.41 -7.64
CA ALA A 42 -0.20 2.37 -7.26
C ALA A 42 -0.40 1.97 -5.79
N ILE A 43 0.35 0.97 -5.32
CA ILE A 43 0.33 0.53 -3.92
C ILE A 43 0.81 1.65 -2.99
N ALA A 44 1.93 2.27 -3.33
CA ALA A 44 2.51 3.38 -2.57
C ALA A 44 1.53 4.56 -2.49
N ALA A 45 0.95 4.97 -3.62
CA ALA A 45 -0.02 6.07 -3.67
C ALA A 45 -1.24 5.75 -2.79
N HIS A 46 -1.77 4.53 -2.90
CA HIS A 46 -2.90 4.10 -2.06
C HIS A 46 -2.55 4.08 -0.57
N ALA A 47 -1.38 3.55 -0.19
CA ALA A 47 -0.93 3.47 1.20
C ALA A 47 -0.60 4.84 1.83
N SER A 48 -0.28 5.83 0.98
CA SER A 48 0.13 7.18 1.36
C SER A 48 -1.03 8.17 1.51
N VAL A 49 -2.26 7.80 1.11
CA VAL A 49 -3.44 8.67 1.25
C VAL A 49 -3.65 9.09 2.71
N ARG A 50 -3.54 10.39 2.98
CA ARG A 50 -3.76 10.96 4.32
C ARG A 50 -5.21 10.80 4.78
N GLY A 51 -5.40 10.68 6.09
CA GLY A 51 -6.72 10.75 6.72
C GLY A 51 -7.52 9.45 6.73
N SER A 52 -7.08 8.40 6.02
CA SER A 52 -7.85 7.16 5.86
C SER A 52 -7.47 6.03 6.82
N GLY A 53 -6.61 6.28 7.82
CA GLY A 53 -6.10 5.23 8.72
C GLY A 53 -5.10 4.25 8.07
N ARG A 54 -4.57 4.56 6.88
CA ARG A 54 -3.60 3.72 6.15
C ARG A 54 -2.16 3.91 6.65
N VAL A 55 -1.26 3.06 6.19
CA VAL A 55 0.12 2.86 6.67
C VAL A 55 0.89 4.17 6.89
N GLY A 56 0.72 5.19 6.03
CA GLY A 56 1.45 6.48 6.12
C GLY A 56 1.37 7.24 7.45
N ARG A 57 0.50 6.86 8.40
CA ARG A 57 0.44 7.46 9.76
C ARG A 57 0.88 6.57 10.92
N SER A 58 1.15 5.28 10.73
CA SER A 58 1.76 4.49 11.81
C SER A 58 3.24 4.84 11.93
N ALA A 59 3.85 4.70 13.12
CA ALA A 59 5.28 4.91 13.28
C ALA A 59 6.08 3.98 12.34
N ALA A 60 5.65 2.71 12.25
CA ALA A 60 6.20 1.72 11.33
C ALA A 60 6.06 2.11 9.85
N GLY A 61 4.91 2.68 9.46
CA GLY A 61 4.68 3.11 8.10
C GLY A 61 5.43 4.39 7.71
N ARG A 62 5.56 5.36 8.62
CA ARG A 62 6.43 6.53 8.43
C ARG A 62 7.90 6.14 8.32
N ALA A 63 8.31 5.12 9.07
CA ALA A 63 9.66 4.56 8.99
C ALA A 63 9.86 3.64 7.77
N LEU A 64 8.82 3.46 6.92
CA LEU A 64 8.84 2.52 5.80
C LEU A 64 9.37 1.14 6.22
N SER A 65 8.97 0.67 7.40
CA SER A 65 9.49 -0.59 7.92
C SER A 65 9.10 -1.74 6.99
N LYS A 66 10.01 -2.71 6.84
CA LYS A 66 9.79 -3.91 6.02
C LYS A 66 8.42 -4.56 6.28
N GLY A 67 8.02 -4.64 7.55
CA GLY A 67 6.71 -5.20 7.94
C GLY A 67 5.53 -4.35 7.45
N ALA A 68 5.61 -3.03 7.58
CA ALA A 68 4.55 -2.12 7.15
C ALA A 68 4.41 -2.09 5.62
N VAL A 69 5.53 -2.08 4.90
CA VAL A 69 5.55 -2.12 3.43
C VAL A 69 5.02 -3.46 2.93
N THR A 70 5.49 -4.57 3.49
CA THR A 70 4.97 -5.91 3.16
C THR A 70 3.47 -6.01 3.41
N ALA A 71 2.95 -5.48 4.53
CA ALA A 71 1.52 -5.49 4.83
C ALA A 71 0.69 -4.70 3.80
N ALA A 72 1.21 -3.57 3.31
CA ALA A 72 0.56 -2.79 2.26
C ALA A 72 0.51 -3.57 0.93
N VAL A 73 1.62 -4.22 0.55
CA VAL A 73 1.67 -5.06 -0.66
C VAL A 73 0.71 -6.24 -0.55
N VAL A 74 0.70 -6.96 0.57
CA VAL A 74 -0.24 -8.07 0.85
C VAL A 74 -1.69 -7.58 0.73
N ALA A 75 -2.00 -6.42 1.29
CA ALA A 75 -3.35 -5.85 1.20
C ALA A 75 -3.72 -5.52 -0.25
N ALA A 76 -2.82 -4.91 -1.02
CA ALA A 76 -3.08 -4.60 -2.41
C ALA A 76 -3.25 -5.85 -3.28
N VAL A 77 -2.37 -6.84 -3.15
CA VAL A 77 -2.48 -8.14 -3.86
C VAL A 77 -3.82 -8.80 -3.57
N ARG A 78 -4.24 -8.82 -2.29
CA ARG A 78 -5.55 -9.35 -1.89
C ARG A 78 -6.69 -8.72 -2.70
N HIS A 79 -6.71 -7.40 -2.84
CA HIS A 79 -7.81 -6.70 -3.52
C HIS A 79 -7.70 -6.71 -5.05
N THR A 80 -6.49 -6.79 -5.60
CA THR A 80 -6.25 -6.58 -7.05
C THR A 80 -5.92 -7.84 -7.84
N ALA A 81 -5.43 -8.89 -7.17
CA ALA A 81 -4.97 -10.12 -7.81
C ALA A 81 -5.74 -11.36 -7.37
N THR A 82 -6.81 -11.19 -6.58
CA THR A 82 -7.63 -12.32 -6.09
C THR A 82 -9.11 -11.95 -6.11
N PRO A 83 -10.04 -12.94 -6.06
CA PRO A 83 -11.47 -12.68 -6.01
C PRO A 83 -11.94 -12.19 -4.61
N TYR A 84 -11.07 -11.61 -3.79
CA TYR A 84 -11.39 -11.23 -2.41
C TYR A 84 -12.64 -10.36 -2.32
N ASP A 85 -12.73 -9.33 -3.15
CA ASP A 85 -13.86 -8.40 -3.12
C ASP A 85 -15.15 -9.07 -3.59
N GLN A 86 -15.08 -9.96 -4.59
CA GLN A 86 -16.22 -10.78 -5.03
C GLN A 86 -16.69 -11.72 -3.92
N LEU A 87 -15.77 -12.37 -3.20
CA LEU A 87 -16.11 -13.23 -2.05
C LEU A 87 -16.84 -12.41 -0.98
N LEU A 88 -16.34 -11.22 -0.63
CA LEU A 88 -17.01 -10.34 0.33
C LEU A 88 -18.41 -9.91 -0.15
N MET A 89 -18.54 -9.54 -1.43
CA MET A 89 -19.82 -9.16 -2.03
C MET A 89 -20.82 -10.32 -2.04
N SER A 90 -20.36 -11.55 -2.19
CA SER A 90 -21.18 -12.77 -2.10
C SER A 90 -21.53 -13.21 -0.66
N GLY A 91 -21.16 -12.40 0.35
CA GLY A 91 -21.47 -12.68 1.75
C GLY A 91 -20.49 -13.61 2.47
N VAL A 92 -19.36 -13.97 1.84
CA VAL A 92 -18.34 -14.82 2.48
C VAL A 92 -17.68 -14.05 3.64
N PRO A 93 -17.64 -14.61 4.87
CA PRO A 93 -16.98 -13.95 6.00
C PRO A 93 -15.51 -13.66 5.73
N ARG A 94 -15.01 -12.49 6.18
CA ARG A 94 -13.63 -12.01 5.93
C ARG A 94 -12.56 -13.05 6.25
N GLY A 95 -12.68 -13.76 7.36
CA GLY A 95 -11.72 -14.81 7.75
C GLY A 95 -11.69 -15.97 6.76
N GLN A 96 -12.86 -16.41 6.29
CA GLN A 96 -12.96 -17.47 5.29
C GLN A 96 -12.46 -17.00 3.92
N ALA A 97 -12.83 -15.80 3.49
CA ALA A 97 -12.35 -15.22 2.24
C ALA A 97 -10.81 -15.11 2.24
N ARG A 98 -10.20 -14.64 3.35
CA ARG A 98 -8.74 -14.59 3.51
C ARG A 98 -8.08 -15.97 3.43
N ARG A 99 -8.67 -17.00 4.06
CA ARG A 99 -8.15 -18.37 3.96
C ARG A 99 -8.19 -18.89 2.52
N ARG A 100 -9.29 -18.65 1.79
CA ARG A 100 -9.44 -19.10 0.39
C ARG A 100 -8.40 -18.52 -0.55
N ILE A 101 -8.07 -17.25 -0.40
CA ILE A 101 -7.11 -16.56 -1.28
C ILE A 101 -5.65 -16.68 -0.81
N ALA A 102 -5.38 -17.24 0.36
CA ALA A 102 -4.06 -17.17 1.01
C ALA A 102 -2.95 -17.71 0.10
N ALA A 103 -3.18 -18.84 -0.55
CA ALA A 103 -2.22 -19.45 -1.47
C ALA A 103 -1.93 -18.56 -2.70
N ALA A 104 -2.96 -17.94 -3.27
CA ALA A 104 -2.81 -17.05 -4.43
C ALA A 104 -2.04 -15.77 -4.08
N VAL A 105 -2.35 -15.17 -2.92
CA VAL A 105 -1.59 -14.02 -2.41
C VAL A 105 -0.12 -14.40 -2.22
N GLU A 106 0.14 -15.50 -1.54
CA GLU A 106 1.51 -15.94 -1.24
C GLU A 106 2.30 -16.30 -2.51
N SER A 107 1.66 -16.94 -3.49
CA SER A 107 2.27 -17.23 -4.79
C SER A 107 2.67 -15.95 -5.54
N THR A 108 1.81 -14.93 -5.53
CA THR A 108 2.11 -13.63 -6.13
C THR A 108 3.29 -12.94 -5.43
N LEU A 109 3.30 -12.95 -4.09
CA LEU A 109 4.38 -12.36 -3.31
C LEU A 109 5.71 -13.05 -3.53
N ARG A 110 5.72 -14.39 -3.66
CA ARG A 110 6.93 -15.16 -3.99
C ARG A 110 7.45 -14.78 -5.37
N ALA A 111 6.58 -14.73 -6.37
CA ALA A 111 6.96 -14.32 -7.73
C ALA A 111 7.61 -12.92 -7.77
N TRP A 112 7.19 -11.98 -6.91
CA TRP A 112 7.81 -10.65 -6.88
C TRP A 112 9.06 -10.53 -6.03
N ARG A 113 9.42 -11.54 -5.21
CA ARG A 113 10.66 -11.51 -4.43
C ARG A 113 11.90 -11.76 -5.29
N GLU A 114 11.71 -12.36 -6.45
CA GLU A 114 12.75 -12.63 -7.44
C GLU A 114 12.65 -11.61 -8.58
N PRO A 115 13.77 -11.23 -9.24
CA PRO A 115 13.77 -10.32 -10.39
C PRO A 115 13.09 -10.89 -11.64
#